data_AF-A0A0C3C6V9-F1
#
_entry.id   AF-A0A0C3C6V9-F1
#
_cell.length_a   1.000
_cell.length_b   1.000
_cell.length_c   1.000
_cell.angle_alpha   90.00
_cell.angle_beta   90.00
_cell.angle_gamma   90.00
#
_symmetry.space_group_name_H-M   'P 1'
#
loop_
_entity.id
_entity.type
_entity.pdbx_description
1 polymer ?
#
loop_
_entity_poly.entity_id
_entity_poly.type
_entity_poly.pdbx_seq_one_letter_code
_entity_poly.pdbx_strand_id
1 'polypeptide(L)'
;MTPNTPPLAVIRAENIALLYLLHSVPVPPSRNPIESLPIRQNGYKLSFLRERSLVGTLAFLSNLKDGPDHIPAVCVEEDPDSVSLNVLVAVNKAKPSDGKEILKKLRIGFERIFALLSKVSDGDENPVVEDRIFTAIISMCSVRILCRLRFISNSRKAPRQPIKELLQEAIKSVRQLKSETGQDGKLLLISSSFTQRAKEVIKLVDAWLKHRTPARLEELVDGVHRLWQGGELQVLFRKISNRTMGPASRKNLLNTMGKVARYREAARFLYRTAKKFPLVRQMKIVPINLPQNAFRRVPESQYSPTLTSTVSRINSLYGQRWDVGHICRLLNVSEVEASDRFAQQTLKTLRDAKIHAEIQLLFYCELKSSKLPPRVVCSTKDACYLCNAFISMHGKIHTPRCHGKLYPGWRLPFSSALEEREKRFNRKLAHYIRNSLTTLLLRRQKTVYPDPNESTLLTLPVSVSTL
;
A
#
# COMPACT_ATOMS: atom_id res chain seq x y z
N MET A 1 -39.33 26.82 3.35
CA MET A 1 -37.93 26.75 2.87
C MET A 1 -37.32 25.46 3.42
N THR A 2 -37.09 24.45 2.60
CA THR A 2 -36.38 23.22 3.02
C THR A 2 -35.00 23.61 3.54
N PRO A 3 -34.58 23.20 4.74
CA PRO A 3 -33.22 23.49 5.20
C PRO A 3 -32.24 22.91 4.17
N ASN A 4 -31.44 23.79 3.56
CA ASN A 4 -30.48 23.45 2.52
C ASN A 4 -29.60 22.29 3.01
N THR A 5 -29.88 21.09 2.52
CA THR A 5 -29.08 19.91 2.87
C THR A 5 -27.67 20.14 2.33
N PRO A 6 -26.62 20.03 3.16
CA PRO A 6 -25.27 20.32 2.72
C PRO A 6 -24.89 19.38 1.55
N PRO A 7 -24.06 19.84 0.60
CA PRO A 7 -23.59 18.99 -0.49
C PRO A 7 -22.98 17.68 0.02
N LEU A 8 -23.14 16.58 -0.73
CA LEU A 8 -22.67 15.26 -0.29
C LEU A 8 -21.17 15.23 0.06
N ALA A 9 -20.37 16.03 -0.65
CA ALA A 9 -18.93 16.16 -0.40
C ALA A 9 -18.63 16.84 0.95
N VAL A 10 -19.50 17.75 1.40
CA VAL A 10 -19.44 18.41 2.70
C VAL A 10 -19.80 17.42 3.81
N ILE A 11 -20.93 16.71 3.67
CA ILE A 11 -21.33 15.64 4.61
C ILE A 11 -20.22 14.62 4.77
N ARG A 12 -19.55 14.25 3.66
CA ARG A 12 -18.42 13.32 3.69
C ARG A 12 -17.23 13.89 4.45
N ALA A 13 -16.87 15.15 4.22
CA ALA A 13 -15.77 15.81 4.91
C ALA A 13 -16.02 15.91 6.43
N GLU A 14 -17.24 16.28 6.85
CA GLU A 14 -17.66 16.25 8.25
C GLU A 14 -17.54 14.84 8.84
N ASN A 15 -18.08 13.83 8.16
CA ASN A 15 -18.04 12.46 8.67
C ASN A 15 -16.59 11.95 8.81
N ILE A 16 -15.70 12.29 7.88
CA ILE A 16 -14.28 11.95 7.95
C ILE A 16 -13.60 12.69 9.11
N ALA A 17 -13.89 13.99 9.30
CA ALA A 17 -13.31 14.79 10.38
C ALA A 17 -13.75 14.27 11.76
N LEU A 18 -15.04 13.93 11.92
CA LEU A 18 -15.57 13.35 13.16
C LEU A 18 -14.95 11.97 13.43
N LEU A 19 -14.89 11.09 12.42
CA LEU A 19 -14.20 9.80 12.57
C LEU A 19 -12.73 9.97 12.94
N TYR A 20 -12.04 10.97 12.38
CA TYR A 20 -10.63 11.23 12.67
C TYR A 20 -10.41 11.77 14.09
N LEU A 21 -11.31 12.62 14.58
CA LEU A 21 -11.33 13.08 15.97
C LEU A 21 -11.46 11.88 16.93
N LEU A 22 -12.36 10.94 16.60
CA LEU A 22 -12.60 9.71 17.35
C LEU A 22 -11.43 8.71 17.24
N HIS A 23 -10.85 8.52 16.05
CA HIS A 23 -9.78 7.53 15.81
C HIS A 23 -8.87 7.92 14.64
N SER A 24 -7.55 7.91 14.84
CA SER A 24 -6.57 7.95 13.75
C SER A 24 -6.44 6.61 13.01
N VAL A 25 -6.70 5.52 13.72
CA VAL A 25 -6.73 4.14 13.22
C VAL A 25 -8.05 3.52 13.68
N PRO A 26 -9.14 3.60 12.88
CA PRO A 26 -10.44 3.06 13.29
C PRO A 26 -10.49 1.54 13.48
N VAL A 27 -9.65 0.80 12.75
CA VAL A 27 -9.61 -0.67 12.78
C VAL A 27 -8.16 -1.16 12.72
N PRO A 28 -7.82 -2.32 13.30
CA PRO A 28 -6.49 -2.90 13.15
C PRO A 28 -6.23 -3.34 11.69
N PRO A 29 -4.95 -3.50 11.28
CA PRO A 29 -4.61 -4.07 9.98
C PRO A 29 -5.26 -5.42 9.76
N SER A 30 -5.88 -5.62 8.59
CA SER A 30 -6.66 -6.81 8.28
C SER A 30 -6.45 -7.27 6.83
N ARG A 31 -6.77 -8.54 6.58
CA ARG A 31 -6.92 -9.10 5.23
C ARG A 31 -8.39 -9.02 4.84
N ASN A 32 -8.67 -8.68 3.59
CA ASN A 32 -10.04 -8.76 3.09
C ASN A 32 -10.30 -10.17 2.55
N PRO A 33 -11.40 -10.81 2.95
CA PRO A 33 -11.77 -12.14 2.46
C PRO A 33 -12.12 -12.09 0.97
N ILE A 34 -11.72 -13.12 0.23
CA ILE A 34 -12.03 -13.26 -1.21
C ILE A 34 -13.50 -13.61 -1.40
N GLU A 35 -14.03 -14.47 -0.53
CA GLU A 35 -15.40 -15.03 -0.58
C GLU A 35 -16.51 -13.97 -0.48
N SER A 36 -16.18 -12.76 -0.02
CA SER A 36 -17.15 -11.69 0.23
C SER A 36 -17.57 -10.89 -1.01
N LEU A 37 -17.01 -11.16 -2.18
CA LEU A 37 -17.24 -10.35 -3.38
C LEU A 37 -17.88 -11.20 -4.49
N PRO A 38 -18.95 -10.71 -5.16
CA PRO A 38 -19.55 -11.36 -6.32
C PRO A 38 -18.67 -11.13 -7.56
N ILE A 39 -17.43 -11.63 -7.50
CA ILE A 39 -16.44 -11.42 -8.55
C ILE A 39 -16.77 -12.33 -9.71
N ARG A 40 -17.06 -11.73 -10.88
CA ARG A 40 -17.22 -12.49 -12.12
C ARG A 40 -15.94 -13.30 -12.39
N GLN A 41 -16.10 -14.62 -12.51
CA GLN A 41 -15.01 -15.53 -12.89
C GLN A 41 -15.03 -15.87 -14.37
N ASN A 42 -16.22 -15.86 -14.99
CA ASN A 42 -16.40 -16.27 -16.38
C ASN A 42 -15.76 -15.27 -17.36
N GLY A 43 -15.15 -15.79 -18.42
CA GLY A 43 -14.55 -15.00 -19.50
C GLY A 43 -13.10 -14.56 -19.27
N TYR A 44 -12.57 -14.65 -18.05
CA TYR A 44 -11.17 -14.31 -17.76
C TYR A 44 -10.24 -15.47 -18.07
N LYS A 45 -9.08 -15.17 -18.65
CA LYS A 45 -7.99 -16.12 -18.87
C LYS A 45 -7.09 -16.25 -17.63
N LEU A 46 -6.93 -15.18 -16.85
CA LEU A 46 -6.25 -15.25 -15.57
C LEU A 46 -7.24 -15.68 -14.49
N SER A 47 -6.84 -16.63 -13.63
CA SER A 47 -7.58 -16.87 -12.39
C SER A 47 -7.50 -15.63 -11.48
N PHE A 48 -8.51 -15.42 -10.64
CA PHE A 48 -8.52 -14.30 -9.71
C PHE A 48 -7.25 -14.23 -8.83
N LEU A 49 -6.78 -15.39 -8.34
CA LEU A 49 -5.55 -15.45 -7.55
C LEU A 49 -4.31 -15.04 -8.36
N ARG A 50 -4.26 -15.40 -9.65
CA ARG A 50 -3.16 -15.03 -10.53
C ARG A 50 -3.17 -13.54 -10.83
N GLU A 51 -4.35 -12.98 -11.12
CA GLU A 51 -4.54 -11.54 -11.27
C GLU A 51 -4.08 -10.81 -10.00
N ARG A 52 -4.52 -11.26 -8.82
CA ARG A 52 -4.12 -10.66 -7.54
C ARG A 52 -2.61 -10.62 -7.34
N SER A 53 -1.91 -11.72 -7.64
CA SER A 53 -0.44 -11.79 -7.54
C SER A 53 0.26 -10.93 -8.58
N LEU A 54 -0.27 -10.84 -9.80
CA LEU A 54 0.26 -9.98 -10.86
C LEU A 54 0.10 -8.50 -10.49
N VAL A 55 -1.12 -8.08 -10.13
CA VAL A 55 -1.44 -6.72 -9.71
C VAL A 55 -0.62 -6.33 -8.48
N GLY A 56 -0.48 -7.22 -7.48
CA GLY A 56 0.39 -6.99 -6.33
C GLY A 56 1.85 -6.78 -6.70
N THR A 57 2.38 -7.59 -7.62
CA THR A 57 3.77 -7.49 -8.09
C THR A 57 4.01 -6.19 -8.86
N LEU A 58 3.13 -5.85 -9.80
CA LEU A 58 3.21 -4.60 -10.56
C LEU A 58 3.05 -3.37 -9.64
N ALA A 59 2.11 -3.42 -8.69
CA ALA A 59 1.95 -2.37 -7.68
C ALA A 59 3.25 -2.18 -6.90
N PHE A 60 3.86 -3.25 -6.37
CA PHE A 60 5.15 -3.20 -5.64
C PHE A 60 6.25 -2.49 -6.42
N LEU A 61 6.37 -2.77 -7.73
CA LEU A 61 7.35 -2.16 -8.62
C LEU A 61 7.02 -0.69 -8.94
N SER A 62 5.75 -0.30 -8.88
CA SER A 62 5.28 1.03 -9.28
C SER A 62 5.71 2.16 -8.34
N ASN A 63 6.22 1.88 -7.14
CA ASN A 63 6.62 2.94 -6.21
C ASN A 63 8.10 3.31 -6.38
N LEU A 64 8.35 4.34 -7.18
CA LEU A 64 9.71 4.76 -7.54
C LEU A 64 10.44 5.55 -6.44
N LYS A 65 9.74 6.16 -5.48
CA LYS A 65 10.33 7.03 -4.46
C LYS A 65 9.57 6.97 -3.13
N ASP A 66 10.26 7.14 -1.99
CA ASP A 66 9.60 7.37 -0.71
C ASP A 66 8.88 8.73 -0.66
N GLY A 67 7.63 8.73 -0.20
CA GLY A 67 6.83 9.94 -0.03
C GLY A 67 5.32 9.63 -0.08
N PRO A 68 4.47 10.43 0.56
CA PRO A 68 3.02 10.21 0.55
C PRO A 68 2.32 10.81 -0.68
N ASP A 69 2.98 11.68 -1.45
CA ASP A 69 2.29 12.59 -2.37
C ASP A 69 1.73 11.91 -3.62
N HIS A 70 2.45 10.93 -4.16
CA HIS A 70 2.13 10.29 -5.42
C HIS A 70 2.23 8.76 -5.30
N ILE A 71 1.60 8.22 -4.26
CA ILE A 71 1.50 6.77 -4.07
C ILE A 71 0.75 6.17 -5.27
N PRO A 72 1.33 5.20 -5.98
CA PRO A 72 0.68 4.56 -7.11
C PRO A 72 -0.19 3.38 -6.68
N ALA A 73 -1.27 3.18 -7.42
CA ALA A 73 -2.04 1.96 -7.43
C ALA A 73 -2.09 1.38 -8.85
N VAL A 74 -2.30 0.07 -8.93
CA VAL A 74 -2.36 -0.69 -10.17
C VAL A 74 -3.58 -1.61 -10.16
N CYS A 75 -4.18 -1.77 -11.34
CA CYS A 75 -5.12 -2.82 -11.70
C CYS A 75 -4.69 -3.44 -13.03
N VAL A 76 -5.19 -4.62 -13.38
CA VAL A 76 -5.05 -5.16 -14.74
C VAL A 76 -6.43 -5.45 -15.32
N GLU A 77 -6.63 -5.04 -16.57
CA GLU A 77 -7.84 -5.30 -17.35
C GLU A 77 -7.47 -6.24 -18.49
N GLU A 78 -8.23 -7.33 -18.65
CA GLU A 78 -8.11 -8.21 -19.82
C GLU A 78 -8.86 -7.58 -20.98
N ASP A 79 -8.15 -7.33 -22.09
CA ASP A 79 -8.76 -6.90 -23.34
C ASP A 79 -8.95 -8.13 -24.24
N PRO A 80 -10.18 -8.66 -24.34
CA PRO A 80 -10.44 -9.85 -25.14
C PRO A 80 -10.26 -9.59 -26.64
N ASP A 81 -10.44 -8.34 -27.09
CA ASP A 81 -10.42 -8.00 -28.51
C ASP A 81 -8.98 -7.93 -29.04
N SER A 82 -8.03 -7.43 -28.22
CA SER A 82 -6.60 -7.38 -28.58
C SER A 82 -5.74 -8.49 -27.97
N VAL A 83 -6.35 -9.43 -27.24
CA VAL A 83 -5.67 -10.51 -26.49
C VAL A 83 -4.49 -9.96 -25.70
N SER A 84 -4.74 -8.86 -24.97
CA SER A 84 -3.71 -8.11 -24.26
C SER A 84 -4.13 -7.80 -22.83
N LEU A 85 -3.15 -7.42 -22.00
CA LEU A 85 -3.38 -7.02 -20.62
C LEU A 85 -3.08 -5.54 -20.44
N ASN A 86 -4.11 -4.74 -20.20
CA ASN A 86 -3.98 -3.33 -19.89
C ASN A 86 -3.63 -3.18 -18.40
N VAL A 87 -2.39 -2.82 -18.11
CA VAL A 87 -1.92 -2.47 -16.77
C VAL A 87 -2.30 -1.03 -16.50
N LEU A 88 -3.38 -0.82 -15.77
CA LEU A 88 -3.89 0.51 -15.45
C LEU A 88 -3.15 1.06 -14.22
N VAL A 89 -2.56 2.25 -14.33
CA VAL A 89 -1.81 2.88 -13.23
C VAL A 89 -2.30 4.28 -12.92
N ALA A 90 -2.52 4.58 -11.65
CA ALA A 90 -2.85 5.92 -11.16
C ALA A 90 -1.95 6.28 -9.98
N VAL A 91 -1.86 7.56 -9.65
CA VAL A 91 -1.17 8.09 -8.45
C VAL A 91 -2.11 9.00 -7.69
N ASN A 92 -1.92 9.20 -6.39
CA ASN A 92 -2.71 10.18 -5.63
C ASN A 92 -2.65 11.59 -6.27
N LYS A 93 -3.81 12.25 -6.40
CA LYS A 93 -3.93 13.58 -7.03
C LYS A 93 -4.89 14.50 -6.27
N ALA A 94 -4.46 15.73 -6.02
CA ALA A 94 -5.35 16.84 -5.63
C ALA A 94 -5.88 17.57 -6.87
N LYS A 95 -5.03 17.72 -7.89
CA LYS A 95 -5.29 18.37 -9.18
C LYS A 95 -5.02 17.41 -10.35
N PRO A 96 -5.63 17.62 -11.52
CA PRO A 96 -5.42 16.76 -12.70
C PRO A 96 -3.95 16.62 -13.12
N SER A 97 -3.17 17.70 -12.99
CA SER A 97 -1.76 17.77 -13.36
C SER A 97 -0.81 17.06 -12.39
N ASP A 98 -1.27 16.68 -11.20
CA ASP A 98 -0.41 16.08 -10.19
C ASP A 98 0.16 14.74 -10.65
N GLY A 99 1.44 14.50 -10.36
CA GLY A 99 2.08 13.21 -10.60
C GLY A 99 2.31 12.84 -12.07
N LYS A 100 2.13 13.77 -13.03
CA LYS A 100 2.40 13.54 -14.47
C LYS A 100 3.80 12.96 -14.73
N GLU A 101 4.83 13.55 -14.13
CA GLU A 101 6.22 13.07 -14.30
C GLU A 101 6.44 11.67 -13.74
N ILE A 102 5.74 11.33 -12.64
CA ILE A 102 5.84 9.99 -12.04
C ILE A 102 5.16 8.97 -12.94
N LEU A 103 3.97 9.28 -13.46
CA LEU A 103 3.27 8.44 -14.43
C LEU A 103 4.08 8.24 -15.71
N LYS A 104 4.76 9.28 -16.21
CA LYS A 104 5.68 9.19 -17.36
C LYS A 104 6.85 8.26 -17.08
N LYS A 105 7.51 8.40 -15.92
CA LYS A 105 8.61 7.50 -15.51
C LYS A 105 8.15 6.06 -15.35
N LEU A 106 6.95 5.86 -14.78
CA LEU A 106 6.35 4.53 -14.66
C LEU A 106 6.07 3.90 -16.02
N ARG A 107 5.51 4.68 -16.94
CA ARG A 107 5.27 4.24 -18.31
C ARG A 107 6.56 3.75 -18.97
N ILE A 108 7.61 4.58 -18.99
CA ILE A 108 8.90 4.23 -19.59
C ILE A 108 9.50 2.97 -18.95
N GLY A 109 9.48 2.89 -17.62
CA GLY A 109 10.03 1.75 -16.89
C GLY A 109 9.28 0.44 -17.17
N PHE A 110 7.95 0.47 -17.15
CA PHE A 110 7.14 -0.71 -17.45
C PHE A 110 7.19 -1.10 -18.92
N GLU A 111 7.20 -0.16 -19.87
CA GLU A 111 7.35 -0.45 -21.30
C GLU A 111 8.65 -1.23 -21.56
N ARG A 112 9.76 -0.86 -20.90
CA ARG A 112 11.03 -1.61 -21.00
C ARG A 112 10.91 -3.03 -20.44
N ILE A 113 10.23 -3.22 -19.32
CA ILE A 113 10.00 -4.55 -18.72
C ILE A 113 9.10 -5.39 -19.63
N PHE A 114 8.02 -4.82 -20.14
CA PHE A 114 7.03 -5.52 -20.97
C PHE A 114 7.62 -5.91 -22.33
N ALA A 115 8.48 -5.09 -22.91
CA ALA A 115 9.23 -5.42 -24.13
C ALA A 115 10.23 -6.58 -23.95
N LEU A 116 10.65 -6.89 -22.71
CA LEU A 116 11.43 -8.08 -22.42
C LEU A 116 10.52 -9.29 -22.20
N LEU A 117 9.38 -9.11 -21.53
CA LEU A 117 8.39 -10.18 -21.33
C LEU A 117 7.77 -10.65 -22.66
N SER A 118 7.64 -9.76 -23.66
CA SER A 118 7.13 -10.12 -24.98
C SER A 118 8.03 -11.08 -25.75
N LYS A 119 9.31 -11.18 -25.36
CA LYS A 119 10.32 -12.08 -25.97
C LYS A 119 10.40 -13.45 -25.29
N VAL A 120 9.59 -13.69 -24.26
CA VAL A 120 9.54 -14.97 -23.57
C VAL A 120 8.83 -16.00 -24.45
N SER A 121 9.51 -17.12 -24.75
CA SER A 121 8.97 -18.25 -25.51
C SER A 121 8.53 -19.41 -24.60
N ASP A 122 7.71 -20.31 -25.16
CA ASP A 122 7.13 -21.46 -24.43
C ASP A 122 8.10 -22.65 -24.23
N GLY A 123 9.26 -22.66 -24.89
CA GLY A 123 10.11 -23.86 -25.00
C GLY A 123 11.34 -23.93 -24.07
N ASP A 124 12.07 -22.83 -23.87
CA ASP A 124 13.37 -22.88 -23.19
C ASP A 124 13.40 -22.13 -21.86
N GLU A 125 14.15 -22.67 -20.90
CA GLU A 125 14.69 -21.82 -19.84
C GLU A 125 15.76 -20.94 -20.47
N ASN A 126 15.45 -19.66 -20.64
CA ASN A 126 16.44 -18.67 -21.01
C ASN A 126 16.73 -17.78 -19.78
N PRO A 127 17.66 -18.18 -18.89
CA PRO A 127 18.06 -17.38 -17.72
C PRO A 127 18.43 -15.94 -18.09
N VAL A 128 18.98 -15.73 -19.30
CA VAL A 128 19.36 -14.40 -19.80
C VAL A 128 18.16 -13.47 -19.90
N VAL A 129 16.96 -13.97 -20.24
CA VAL A 129 15.74 -13.14 -20.27
C VAL A 129 15.28 -12.79 -18.86
N GLU A 130 15.30 -13.74 -17.91
CA GLU A 130 14.99 -13.47 -16.49
C GLU A 130 15.94 -12.40 -15.92
N ASP A 131 17.25 -12.54 -16.16
CA ASP A 131 18.25 -11.60 -15.69
C ASP A 131 18.09 -10.22 -16.33
N ARG A 132 17.78 -10.14 -17.63
CA ARG A 132 17.48 -8.84 -18.27
C ARG A 132 16.23 -8.17 -17.70
N ILE A 133 15.19 -8.93 -17.36
CA ILE A 133 14.00 -8.42 -16.68
C ILE A 133 14.38 -7.89 -15.30
N PHE A 134 15.23 -8.62 -14.57
CA PHE A 134 15.76 -8.18 -13.29
C PHE A 134 16.54 -6.87 -13.41
N THR A 135 17.48 -6.76 -14.36
CA THR A 135 18.22 -5.52 -14.65
C THR A 135 17.27 -4.34 -14.95
N ALA A 136 16.23 -4.56 -15.76
CA ALA A 136 15.24 -3.53 -16.06
C ALA A 136 14.47 -3.08 -14.81
N ILE A 137 14.11 -4.01 -13.92
CA ILE A 137 13.49 -3.73 -12.63
C ILE A 137 14.43 -2.92 -11.72
N ILE A 138 15.70 -3.30 -11.61
CA ILE A 138 16.69 -2.58 -10.79
C ILE A 138 16.87 -1.15 -11.31
N SER A 139 16.97 -0.98 -12.62
CA SER A 139 17.06 0.33 -13.26
C SER A 139 15.85 1.22 -12.91
N MET A 140 14.63 0.69 -13.07
CA MET A 140 13.39 1.41 -12.76
C MET A 140 13.25 1.74 -11.27
N CYS A 141 13.58 0.80 -10.38
CA CYS A 141 13.34 0.92 -8.94
C CYS A 141 14.56 1.39 -8.13
N SER A 142 15.66 1.78 -8.78
CA SER A 142 16.94 2.12 -8.16
C SER A 142 16.81 3.08 -6.97
N VAL A 143 16.17 4.24 -7.15
CA VAL A 143 15.94 5.23 -6.08
C VAL A 143 15.21 4.59 -4.89
N ARG A 144 14.15 3.82 -5.14
CA ARG A 144 13.39 3.13 -4.09
C ARG A 144 14.23 2.09 -3.35
N ILE A 145 15.09 1.35 -4.07
CA ILE A 145 16.02 0.38 -3.48
C ILE A 145 17.00 1.10 -2.56
N LEU A 146 17.61 2.20 -3.02
CA LEU A 146 18.56 2.99 -2.22
C LEU A 146 17.92 3.58 -0.96
N CYS A 147 16.67 4.07 -1.04
CA CYS A 147 15.92 4.50 0.14
C CYS A 147 15.72 3.34 1.15
N ARG A 148 15.43 2.12 0.67
CA ARG A 148 15.24 0.93 1.52
C ARG A 148 16.53 0.49 2.21
N LEU A 149 17.65 0.55 1.49
CA LEU A 149 18.99 0.25 2.02
C LEU A 149 19.54 1.35 2.94
N ARG A 150 18.89 2.53 2.94
CA ARG A 150 19.28 3.78 3.64
C ARG A 150 20.58 4.38 3.13
N PHE A 151 20.85 4.25 1.83
CA PHE A 151 21.95 4.96 1.18
C PHE A 151 21.55 6.38 0.74
N ILE A 152 20.25 6.65 0.67
CA ILE A 152 19.70 7.99 0.47
C ILE A 152 18.60 8.25 1.50
N SER A 153 18.35 9.54 1.77
CA SER A 153 17.31 9.96 2.72
C SER A 153 15.94 9.42 2.31
N ASN A 154 15.12 9.13 3.33
CA ASN A 154 13.72 8.79 3.16
C ASN A 154 12.86 10.00 3.55
N SER A 155 11.59 10.02 3.16
CA SER A 155 10.68 11.13 3.47
C SER A 155 10.27 11.23 4.95
N ARG A 156 10.75 10.33 5.82
CA ARG A 156 10.45 10.29 7.26
C ARG A 156 11.65 10.84 8.02
N LYS A 157 11.41 11.80 8.93
CA LYS A 157 12.45 12.50 9.68
C LYS A 157 13.24 11.63 10.68
N ALA A 158 12.83 10.39 10.93
CA ALA A 158 13.49 9.52 11.90
C ALA A 158 14.72 8.83 11.27
N PRO A 159 15.93 9.05 11.81
CA PRO A 159 17.12 8.33 11.36
C PRO A 159 16.95 6.83 11.63
N ARG A 160 17.26 6.01 10.63
CA ARG A 160 17.35 4.56 10.78
C ARG A 160 18.70 4.10 10.26
N GLN A 161 19.26 3.11 10.93
CA GLN A 161 20.56 2.55 10.58
C GLN A 161 20.56 1.96 9.14
N PRO A 162 21.64 2.19 8.37
CA PRO A 162 21.94 1.49 7.14
C PRO A 162 21.96 -0.03 7.29
N ILE A 163 21.67 -0.71 6.19
CA ILE A 163 21.64 -2.19 6.17
C ILE A 163 22.98 -2.79 6.63
N LYS A 164 24.10 -2.14 6.32
CA LYS A 164 25.44 -2.59 6.72
C LYS A 164 25.58 -2.67 8.24
N GLU A 165 25.21 -1.61 8.95
CA GLU A 165 25.27 -1.56 10.42
C GLU A 165 24.35 -2.61 11.05
N LEU A 166 23.12 -2.76 10.53
CA LEU A 166 22.19 -3.77 11.02
C LEU A 166 22.72 -5.19 10.83
N LEU A 167 23.39 -5.47 9.69
CA LEU A 167 24.02 -6.76 9.44
C LEU A 167 25.21 -7.00 10.37
N GLN A 168 26.02 -5.97 10.64
CA GLN A 168 27.13 -6.07 11.59
C GLN A 168 26.64 -6.34 13.02
N GLU A 169 25.60 -5.64 13.47
CA GLU A 169 24.93 -5.86 14.76
C GLU A 169 24.36 -7.29 14.86
N ALA A 170 23.70 -7.76 13.80
CA ALA A 170 23.15 -9.11 13.72
C ALA A 170 24.26 -10.18 13.75
N ILE A 171 25.35 -10.00 13.01
CA ILE A 171 26.51 -10.92 13.04
C ILE A 171 27.10 -11.00 14.45
N LYS A 172 27.27 -9.87 15.14
CA LYS A 172 27.78 -9.84 16.52
C LYS A 172 26.84 -10.62 17.45
N SER A 173 25.54 -10.37 17.35
CA SER A 173 24.52 -11.05 18.16
C SER A 173 24.46 -12.56 17.91
N VAL A 174 24.58 -12.98 16.64
CA VAL A 174 24.57 -14.41 16.28
C VAL A 174 25.84 -15.11 16.78
N ARG A 175 27.00 -14.43 16.79
CA ARG A 175 28.23 -14.99 17.39
C ARG A 175 28.09 -15.21 18.89
N GLN A 176 27.49 -14.25 19.60
CA GLN A 176 27.23 -14.39 21.03
C GLN A 176 26.23 -15.52 21.32
N LEU A 177 25.19 -15.65 20.50
CA LEU A 177 24.26 -16.78 20.62
C LEU A 177 24.99 -18.13 20.48
N LYS A 178 25.94 -18.25 19.53
CA LYS A 178 26.74 -19.47 19.36
C LYS A 178 27.57 -19.83 20.59
N SER A 179 28.18 -18.86 21.27
CA SER A 179 28.94 -19.13 22.50
C SER A 179 28.05 -19.58 23.66
N GLU A 180 26.78 -19.17 23.67
CA GLU A 180 25.82 -19.49 24.74
C GLU A 180 25.09 -20.84 24.52
N THR A 181 24.94 -21.30 23.28
CA THR A 181 24.08 -22.46 22.91
C THR A 181 24.83 -23.67 22.37
N GLY A 182 26.05 -23.94 22.86
CA GLY A 182 27.05 -24.89 22.33
C GLY A 182 26.66 -26.36 22.09
N GLN A 183 25.37 -26.72 22.06
CA GLN A 183 24.85 -28.08 21.84
C GLN A 183 23.78 -28.20 20.72
N ASP A 184 23.26 -27.11 20.13
CA ASP A 184 22.26 -27.18 19.03
C ASP A 184 22.94 -27.17 17.64
N GLY A 185 23.28 -28.36 17.13
CA GLY A 185 23.96 -28.55 15.84
C GLY A 185 23.23 -27.91 14.64
N LYS A 186 21.89 -27.90 14.66
CA LYS A 186 21.08 -27.25 13.62
C LYS A 186 21.21 -25.74 13.67
N LEU A 187 21.13 -25.14 14.87
CA LEU A 187 21.30 -23.71 15.06
C LEU A 187 22.71 -23.23 14.69
N LEU A 188 23.74 -24.04 14.95
CA LEU A 188 25.12 -23.75 14.56
C LEU A 188 25.26 -23.63 13.04
N LEU A 189 24.69 -24.58 12.28
CA LEU A 189 24.68 -24.56 10.81
C LEU A 189 23.95 -23.32 10.26
N ILE A 190 22.74 -23.04 10.77
CA ILE A 190 21.95 -21.85 10.37
C ILE A 190 22.74 -20.56 10.65
N SER A 191 23.34 -20.47 11.84
CA SER A 191 24.10 -19.30 12.27
C SER A 191 25.38 -19.09 11.46
N SER A 192 26.08 -20.17 11.07
CA SER A 192 27.25 -20.12 10.18
C SER A 192 26.87 -19.65 8.78
N SER A 193 25.84 -20.26 8.20
CA SER A 193 25.32 -19.90 6.87
C SER A 193 24.87 -18.44 6.82
N PHE A 194 24.11 -17.99 7.82
CA PHE A 194 23.73 -16.59 7.96
C PHE A 194 24.94 -15.67 8.02
N THR A 195 25.91 -15.97 8.90
CA THR A 195 27.10 -15.13 9.08
C THR A 195 27.91 -15.00 7.79
N GLN A 196 28.08 -16.09 7.05
CA GLN A 196 28.78 -16.08 5.76
C GLN A 196 28.06 -15.20 4.74
N ARG A 197 26.78 -15.46 4.49
CA ARG A 197 25.98 -14.68 3.52
C ARG A 197 25.86 -13.21 3.91
N ALA A 198 25.73 -12.91 5.20
CA ALA A 198 25.70 -11.53 5.70
C ALA A 198 27.02 -10.79 5.45
N LYS A 199 28.17 -11.46 5.63
CA LYS A 199 29.49 -10.90 5.28
C LYS A 199 29.62 -10.64 3.78
N GLU A 200 29.11 -11.54 2.93
CA GLU A 200 29.09 -11.34 1.47
C GLU A 200 28.25 -10.10 1.10
N VAL A 201 27.07 -9.93 1.69
CA VAL A 201 26.25 -8.73 1.49
C VAL A 201 26.98 -7.47 1.94
N ILE A 202 27.69 -7.50 3.07
CA ILE A 202 28.51 -6.35 3.51
C ILE A 202 29.58 -5.99 2.46
N LYS A 203 30.27 -6.99 1.88
CA LYS A 203 31.24 -6.75 0.79
C LYS A 203 30.58 -6.11 -0.44
N LEU A 204 29.37 -6.56 -0.80
CA LEU A 204 28.60 -5.99 -1.91
C LEU A 204 28.13 -4.56 -1.62
N VAL A 205 27.78 -4.24 -0.37
CA VAL A 205 27.51 -2.87 0.06
C VAL A 205 28.74 -2.00 -0.14
N ASP A 206 29.92 -2.47 0.27
CA ASP A 206 31.17 -1.73 0.13
C ASP A 206 31.54 -1.50 -1.34
N ALA A 207 31.38 -2.52 -2.18
CA ALA A 207 31.57 -2.40 -3.63
C ALA A 207 30.60 -1.38 -4.26
N TRP A 208 29.33 -1.40 -3.85
CA TRP A 208 28.36 -0.40 -4.32
C TRP A 208 28.71 1.01 -3.82
N LEU A 209 29.09 1.20 -2.56
CA LEU A 209 29.46 2.51 -2.02
C LEU A 209 30.67 3.11 -2.74
N LYS A 210 31.63 2.26 -3.13
CA LYS A 210 32.84 2.64 -3.88
C LYS A 210 32.55 3.03 -5.34
N HIS A 211 31.71 2.26 -6.04
CA HIS A 211 31.54 2.42 -7.50
C HIS A 211 30.21 3.04 -7.93
N ARG A 212 29.14 2.84 -7.16
CA ARG A 212 27.79 3.39 -7.38
C ARG A 212 27.21 3.16 -8.79
N THR A 213 27.54 2.03 -9.42
CA THR A 213 27.02 1.67 -10.75
C THR A 213 25.74 0.83 -10.68
N PRO A 214 24.92 0.81 -11.76
CA PRO A 214 23.74 -0.06 -11.83
C PRO A 214 24.06 -1.55 -11.62
N ALA A 215 25.16 -2.03 -12.21
CA ALA A 215 25.60 -3.43 -12.05
C ALA A 215 25.91 -3.79 -10.59
N ARG A 216 26.61 -2.91 -9.85
CA ARG A 216 26.85 -3.14 -8.41
C ARG A 216 25.58 -3.12 -7.58
N LEU A 217 24.58 -2.31 -7.96
CA LEU A 217 23.29 -2.32 -7.28
C LEU A 217 22.55 -3.63 -7.54
N GLU A 218 22.61 -4.14 -8.77
CA GLU A 218 22.04 -5.44 -9.14
C GLU A 218 22.67 -6.58 -8.33
N GLU A 219 24.00 -6.66 -8.30
CA GLU A 219 24.76 -7.64 -7.50
C GLU A 219 24.37 -7.57 -6.01
N LEU A 220 24.26 -6.37 -5.45
CA LEU A 220 23.86 -6.16 -4.06
C LEU A 220 22.43 -6.65 -3.79
N VAL A 221 21.48 -6.32 -4.66
CA VAL A 221 20.09 -6.77 -4.49
C VAL A 221 20.00 -8.29 -4.59
N ASP A 222 20.75 -8.90 -5.51
CA ASP A 222 20.80 -10.35 -5.63
C ASP A 222 21.47 -11.02 -4.41
N GLY A 223 22.55 -10.42 -3.89
CA GLY A 223 23.16 -10.86 -2.64
C GLY A 223 22.20 -10.82 -1.45
N VAL A 224 21.42 -9.74 -1.32
CA VAL A 224 20.38 -9.63 -0.28
C VAL A 224 19.28 -10.67 -0.48
N HIS A 225 18.90 -10.97 -1.73
CA HIS A 225 17.96 -12.05 -2.04
C HIS A 225 18.49 -13.43 -1.61
N ARG A 226 19.75 -13.76 -1.92
CA ARG A 226 20.39 -15.02 -1.49
C ARG A 226 20.52 -15.12 0.03
N LEU A 227 20.76 -14.01 0.72
CA LEU A 227 20.73 -13.95 2.19
C LEU A 227 19.32 -14.23 2.72
N TRP A 228 18.31 -13.57 2.14
CA TRP A 228 16.90 -13.74 2.51
C TRP A 228 16.38 -15.17 2.31
N GLN A 229 16.84 -15.85 1.25
CA GLN A 229 16.51 -17.25 0.96
C GLN A 229 17.26 -18.27 1.84
N GLY A 230 18.37 -17.89 2.46
CA GLY A 230 19.07 -18.76 3.42
C GLY A 230 18.16 -19.01 4.62
N GLY A 231 17.50 -20.17 4.64
CA GLY A 231 16.33 -20.46 5.47
C GLY A 231 16.42 -20.18 6.97
N GLU A 232 15.27 -20.25 7.64
CA GLU A 232 15.10 -20.12 9.10
C GLU A 232 15.63 -18.82 9.74
N LEU A 233 15.83 -17.74 8.97
CA LEU A 233 16.18 -16.41 9.51
C LEU A 233 15.22 -15.98 10.63
N GLN A 234 13.93 -16.23 10.49
CA GLN A 234 12.95 -15.89 11.53
C GLN A 234 13.19 -16.67 12.84
N VAL A 235 13.58 -17.95 12.74
CA VAL A 235 13.90 -18.80 13.89
C VAL A 235 15.17 -18.28 14.57
N LEU A 236 16.21 -18.03 13.77
CA LEU A 236 17.48 -17.47 14.26
C LEU A 236 17.26 -16.15 14.98
N PHE A 237 16.54 -15.21 14.35
CA PHE A 237 16.33 -13.87 14.90
C PHE A 237 15.44 -13.88 16.15
N ARG A 238 14.54 -14.85 16.32
CA ARG A 238 13.75 -15.01 17.56
C ARG A 238 14.61 -15.42 18.75
N LYS A 239 15.65 -16.24 18.53
CA LYS A 239 16.58 -16.68 19.57
C LYS A 239 17.57 -15.58 20.03
N ILE A 240 17.74 -14.51 19.25
CA ILE A 240 18.61 -13.38 19.63
C ILE A 240 18.02 -12.63 20.83
N SER A 241 18.85 -12.39 21.85
CA SER A 241 18.49 -11.61 23.04
C SER A 241 18.23 -10.13 22.73
N ASN A 242 17.26 -9.52 23.42
CA ASN A 242 17.01 -8.08 23.34
C ASN A 242 18.19 -7.22 23.83
N ARG A 243 19.09 -7.79 24.64
CA ARG A 243 20.28 -7.09 25.14
C ARG A 243 21.34 -6.89 24.05
N THR A 244 21.42 -7.82 23.09
CA THR A 244 22.46 -7.84 22.06
C THR A 244 21.98 -7.20 20.75
N MET A 245 20.69 -7.32 20.44
CA MET A 245 20.05 -6.65 19.30
C MET A 245 18.62 -6.23 19.65
N GLY A 246 18.35 -4.93 19.56
CA GLY A 246 17.04 -4.38 19.88
C GLY A 246 15.93 -4.99 18.99
N PRO A 247 14.71 -5.18 19.51
CA PRO A 247 13.59 -5.74 18.73
C PRO A 247 13.23 -4.86 17.51
N ALA A 248 13.41 -3.54 17.61
CA ALA A 248 13.21 -2.62 16.50
C ALA A 248 14.25 -2.82 15.38
N SER A 249 15.54 -2.99 15.72
CA SER A 249 16.62 -3.26 14.76
C SER A 249 16.42 -4.60 14.05
N ARG A 250 16.08 -5.66 14.80
CA ARG A 250 15.74 -6.99 14.22
C ARG A 250 14.60 -6.90 13.22
N LYS A 251 13.51 -6.24 13.63
CA LYS A 251 12.34 -6.01 12.78
C LYS A 251 12.71 -5.17 11.56
N ASN A 252 13.54 -4.13 11.69
CA ASN A 252 13.96 -3.28 10.58
C ASN A 252 14.82 -4.07 9.59
N LEU A 253 15.78 -4.86 10.05
CA LEU A 253 16.64 -5.69 9.21
C LEU A 253 15.82 -6.71 8.40
N LEU A 254 14.95 -7.49 9.05
CA LEU A 254 14.07 -8.45 8.38
C LEU A 254 13.16 -7.77 7.35
N ASN A 255 12.60 -6.60 7.68
CA ASN A 255 11.79 -5.83 6.74
C ASN A 255 12.59 -5.31 5.55
N THR A 256 13.82 -4.84 5.77
CA THR A 256 14.70 -4.36 4.70
C THR A 256 15.10 -5.50 3.77
N MET A 257 15.59 -6.61 4.32
CA MET A 257 15.97 -7.79 3.53
C MET A 257 14.79 -8.31 2.72
N GLY A 258 13.64 -8.52 3.35
CA GLY A 258 12.42 -8.95 2.65
C GLY A 258 12.05 -8.00 1.52
N LYS A 259 12.01 -6.68 1.78
CA LYS A 259 11.65 -5.67 0.75
C LYS A 259 12.66 -5.56 -0.39
N VAL A 260 13.94 -5.82 -0.15
CA VAL A 260 14.97 -5.75 -1.20
C VAL A 260 15.01 -7.06 -2.00
N ALA A 261 14.96 -8.21 -1.33
CA ALA A 261 14.88 -9.52 -1.98
C ALA A 261 13.69 -9.62 -2.96
N ARG A 262 12.59 -8.90 -2.66
CA ARG A 262 11.40 -8.87 -3.51
C ARG A 262 11.61 -8.43 -4.96
N TYR A 263 12.66 -7.68 -5.28
CA TYR A 263 12.89 -7.27 -6.67
C TYR A 263 13.34 -8.45 -7.55
N ARG A 264 14.19 -9.36 -7.03
CA ARG A 264 14.56 -10.59 -7.74
C ARG A 264 13.37 -11.55 -7.85
N GLU A 265 12.60 -11.68 -6.77
CA GLU A 265 11.38 -12.51 -6.75
C GLU A 265 10.31 -11.98 -7.73
N ALA A 266 10.21 -10.66 -7.90
CA ALA A 266 9.31 -10.04 -8.89
C ALA A 266 9.74 -10.35 -10.33
N ALA A 267 11.04 -10.27 -10.64
CA ALA A 267 11.57 -10.61 -11.97
C ALA A 267 11.22 -12.06 -12.34
N ARG A 268 11.55 -13.00 -11.44
CA ARG A 268 11.23 -14.42 -11.60
C ARG A 268 9.73 -14.69 -11.73
N PHE A 269 8.90 -14.04 -10.91
CA PHE A 269 7.45 -14.20 -10.99
C PHE A 269 6.90 -13.70 -12.32
N LEU A 270 7.32 -12.53 -12.80
CA LEU A 270 6.88 -11.97 -14.07
C LEU A 270 7.31 -12.87 -15.24
N TYR A 271 8.57 -13.29 -15.27
CA TYR A 271 9.12 -14.21 -16.27
C TYR A 271 8.32 -15.53 -16.34
N ARG A 272 8.15 -16.21 -15.19
CA ARG A 272 7.38 -17.47 -15.13
C ARG A 272 5.90 -17.28 -15.48
N THR A 273 5.32 -16.14 -15.12
CA THR A 273 3.93 -15.84 -15.48
C THR A 273 3.82 -15.59 -16.99
N ALA A 274 4.78 -14.91 -17.62
CA ALA A 274 4.84 -14.74 -19.07
C ALA A 274 5.10 -16.06 -19.81
N LYS A 275 5.83 -17.01 -19.24
CA LYS A 275 5.91 -18.39 -19.79
C LYS A 275 4.54 -19.05 -19.82
N LYS A 276 3.76 -18.93 -18.74
CA LYS A 276 2.48 -19.65 -18.61
C LYS A 276 1.29 -18.99 -19.30
N PHE A 277 1.28 -17.65 -19.40
CA PHE A 277 0.13 -16.89 -19.86
C PHE A 277 0.53 -15.96 -21.01
N PRO A 278 0.19 -16.29 -22.28
CA PRO A 278 0.54 -15.46 -23.44
C PRO A 278 0.07 -14.01 -23.33
N LEU A 279 -1.06 -13.76 -22.67
CA LEU A 279 -1.56 -12.41 -22.35
C LEU A 279 -0.54 -11.52 -21.64
N VAL A 280 0.30 -12.10 -20.78
CA VAL A 280 1.33 -11.37 -20.01
C VAL A 280 2.49 -10.94 -20.90
N ARG A 281 2.69 -11.61 -22.05
CA ARG A 281 3.63 -11.19 -23.11
C ARG A 281 3.13 -9.95 -23.86
N GLN A 282 1.83 -9.71 -23.82
CA GLN A 282 1.14 -8.60 -24.49
C GLN A 282 0.66 -7.54 -23.48
N MET A 283 1.44 -7.27 -22.42
CA MET A 283 1.07 -6.22 -21.46
C MET A 283 1.32 -4.82 -22.02
N LYS A 284 0.38 -3.91 -21.74
CA LYS A 284 0.46 -2.48 -22.08
C LYS A 284 0.23 -1.66 -20.82
N ILE A 285 1.07 -0.67 -20.56
CA ILE A 285 0.89 0.26 -19.44
C ILE A 285 -0.04 1.39 -19.86
N VAL A 286 -1.07 1.67 -19.06
CA VAL A 286 -2.07 2.70 -19.33
C VAL A 286 -2.13 3.66 -18.13
N PRO A 287 -1.43 4.80 -18.20
CA PRO A 287 -1.53 5.85 -17.19
C PRO A 287 -2.92 6.47 -17.18
N ILE A 288 -3.62 6.36 -16.05
CA ILE A 288 -4.99 6.86 -15.90
C ILE A 288 -4.99 8.31 -15.46
N ASN A 289 -5.79 9.10 -16.17
CA ASN A 289 -6.15 10.46 -15.78
C ASN A 289 -7.67 10.55 -15.80
N LEU A 290 -8.25 10.94 -14.66
CA LEU A 290 -9.66 11.28 -14.62
C LEU A 290 -9.90 12.60 -15.35
N PRO A 291 -11.11 12.82 -15.90
CA PRO A 291 -11.46 14.08 -16.55
C PRO A 291 -11.39 15.27 -15.58
N GLN A 292 -11.21 16.48 -16.11
CA GLN A 292 -11.02 17.71 -15.33
C GLN A 292 -12.14 17.93 -14.29
N ASN A 293 -13.38 17.66 -14.68
CA ASN A 293 -14.57 17.79 -13.82
C ASN A 293 -14.52 16.89 -12.58
N ALA A 294 -13.86 15.73 -12.64
CA ALA A 294 -13.69 14.83 -11.51
C ALA A 294 -12.91 15.47 -10.35
N PHE A 295 -12.11 16.51 -10.64
CA PHE A 295 -11.34 17.25 -9.66
C PHE A 295 -12.04 18.49 -9.10
N ARG A 296 -13.27 18.79 -9.53
CA ARG A 296 -14.09 19.90 -9.02
C ARG A 296 -14.19 19.84 -7.49
N ARG A 297 -14.12 21.01 -6.86
CA ARG A 297 -14.27 21.20 -5.40
C ARG A 297 -15.53 22.00 -5.10
N VAL A 298 -16.01 21.86 -3.87
CA VAL A 298 -17.08 22.71 -3.33
C VAL A 298 -16.43 24.04 -2.91
N PRO A 299 -16.95 25.20 -3.34
CA PRO A 299 -16.46 26.50 -2.87
C PRO A 299 -16.59 26.64 -1.35
N GLU A 300 -15.58 27.22 -0.70
CA GLU A 300 -15.54 27.37 0.76
C GLU A 300 -16.47 28.48 1.30
N SER A 301 -16.87 29.42 0.44
CA SER A 301 -17.28 30.78 0.84
C SER A 301 -18.64 30.92 1.55
N GLN A 302 -19.32 29.83 1.92
CA GLN A 302 -20.66 29.90 2.54
C GLN A 302 -20.95 28.82 3.60
N TYR A 303 -19.95 28.09 4.08
CA TYR A 303 -20.21 26.94 4.96
C TYR A 303 -19.31 26.92 6.20
N SER A 304 -19.94 26.88 7.37
CA SER A 304 -19.29 26.78 8.69
C SER A 304 -19.60 25.42 9.33
N PRO A 305 -18.67 24.44 9.28
CA PRO A 305 -18.88 23.13 9.86
C PRO A 305 -18.92 23.20 11.39
N THR A 306 -19.96 22.63 12.01
CA THR A 306 -20.03 22.54 13.47
C THR A 306 -20.11 21.09 13.95
N LEU A 307 -19.34 20.78 14.98
CA LEU A 307 -19.34 19.45 15.59
C LEU A 307 -20.73 19.07 16.10
N THR A 308 -21.42 20.02 16.75
CA THR A 308 -22.77 19.86 17.29
C THR A 308 -23.80 19.50 16.23
N SER A 309 -23.81 20.19 15.07
CA SER A 309 -24.76 19.88 13.99
C SER A 309 -24.49 18.50 13.38
N THR A 310 -23.21 18.14 13.23
CA THR A 310 -22.81 16.82 12.73
C THR A 310 -23.24 15.72 13.69
N VAL A 311 -22.96 15.85 15.00
CA VAL A 311 -23.40 14.86 16.00
C VAL A 311 -24.92 14.77 16.05
N SER A 312 -25.63 15.90 16.00
CA SER A 312 -27.10 15.95 15.93
C SER A 312 -27.63 15.22 14.70
N ARG A 313 -26.98 15.38 13.54
CA ARG A 313 -27.33 14.64 12.31
C ARG A 313 -27.17 13.13 12.47
N ILE A 314 -26.11 12.65 13.14
CA ILE A 314 -25.93 11.21 13.42
C ILE A 314 -26.97 10.73 14.45
N ASN A 315 -27.26 11.53 15.49
CA ASN A 315 -28.29 11.25 16.48
C ASN A 315 -29.65 11.02 15.82
N SER A 316 -30.09 11.96 14.99
CA SER A 316 -31.38 11.87 14.28
C SER A 316 -31.45 10.66 13.34
N LEU A 317 -30.34 10.33 12.67
CA LEU A 317 -30.31 9.18 11.74
C LEU A 317 -30.47 7.82 12.44
N TYR A 318 -30.08 7.70 13.71
CA TYR A 318 -30.05 6.43 14.44
C TYR A 318 -30.89 6.42 15.73
N GLY A 319 -31.71 7.46 15.97
CA GLY A 319 -32.51 7.59 17.17
C GLY A 319 -31.68 7.62 18.47
N GLN A 320 -30.50 8.25 18.42
CA GLN A 320 -29.58 8.35 19.55
C GLN A 320 -29.58 9.76 20.16
N ARG A 321 -29.02 9.91 21.36
CA ARG A 321 -28.96 11.18 22.09
C ARG A 321 -27.57 11.41 22.68
N TRP A 322 -26.53 11.31 21.86
CA TRP A 322 -25.18 11.62 22.32
C TRP A 322 -25.01 13.14 22.48
N ASP A 323 -24.44 13.50 23.63
CA ASP A 323 -24.09 14.87 23.97
C ASP A 323 -22.63 15.17 23.64
N VAL A 324 -22.36 16.32 23.02
CA VAL A 324 -21.00 16.72 22.60
C VAL A 324 -20.09 16.90 23.80
N GLY A 325 -20.57 17.53 24.88
CA GLY A 325 -19.79 17.72 26.09
C GLY A 325 -19.36 16.39 26.71
N HIS A 326 -20.27 15.42 26.77
CA HIS A 326 -19.94 14.08 27.21
C HIS A 326 -18.91 13.39 26.30
N ILE A 327 -19.05 13.48 24.97
CA ILE A 327 -18.05 12.94 24.03
C ILE A 327 -16.68 13.56 24.27
N CYS A 328 -16.60 14.88 24.41
CA CYS A 328 -15.36 15.62 24.65
C CYS A 328 -14.67 15.20 25.96
N ARG A 329 -15.45 15.05 27.04
CA ARG A 329 -14.95 14.51 28.32
C ARG A 329 -14.31 13.13 28.16
N LEU A 330 -14.96 12.21 27.44
CA LEU A 330 -14.43 10.86 27.21
C LEU A 330 -13.20 10.82 26.28
N LEU A 331 -13.04 11.84 25.44
CA LEU A 331 -11.87 12.02 24.58
C LEU A 331 -10.72 12.77 25.27
N ASN A 332 -10.93 13.26 26.50
CA ASN A 332 -9.99 14.10 27.25
C ASN A 332 -9.57 15.35 26.46
N VAL A 333 -10.56 16.06 25.90
CA VAL A 333 -10.38 17.34 25.17
C VAL A 333 -11.49 18.31 25.56
N SER A 334 -11.24 19.62 25.48
CA SER A 334 -12.30 20.62 25.70
C SER A 334 -13.26 20.67 24.51
N GLU A 335 -14.49 21.15 24.73
CA GLU A 335 -15.47 21.31 23.64
C GLU A 335 -15.01 22.30 22.57
N VAL A 336 -14.34 23.38 22.98
CA VAL A 336 -13.76 24.38 22.06
C VAL A 336 -12.68 23.73 21.22
N GLU A 337 -11.74 23.03 21.85
CA GLU A 337 -10.65 22.35 21.13
C GLU A 337 -11.16 21.27 20.16
N ALA A 338 -12.15 20.47 20.57
CA ALA A 338 -12.76 19.46 19.72
C ALA A 338 -13.47 20.07 18.52
N SER A 339 -14.21 21.17 18.75
CA SER A 339 -14.93 21.90 17.70
C SER A 339 -13.97 22.54 16.71
N ASP A 340 -12.90 23.17 17.19
CA ASP A 340 -11.85 23.77 16.35
C ASP A 340 -11.14 22.71 15.51
N ARG A 341 -10.70 21.61 16.12
CA ARG A 341 -10.06 20.48 15.42
C ARG A 341 -10.98 19.91 14.34
N PHE A 342 -12.26 19.74 14.65
CA PHE A 342 -13.27 19.27 13.70
C PHE A 342 -13.46 20.23 12.53
N ALA A 343 -13.67 21.53 12.81
CA ALA A 343 -13.93 22.55 11.80
C ALA A 343 -12.71 22.74 10.89
N GLN A 344 -11.52 22.90 11.47
CA GLN A 344 -10.25 23.02 10.74
C GLN A 344 -10.00 21.80 9.85
N GLN A 345 -10.22 20.59 10.38
CA GLN A 345 -10.03 19.37 9.60
C GLN A 345 -11.05 19.24 8.46
N THR A 346 -12.30 19.64 8.68
CA THR A 346 -13.35 19.63 7.64
C THR A 346 -12.99 20.58 6.50
N LEU A 347 -12.65 21.83 6.82
CA LEU A 347 -12.26 22.84 5.83
C LEU A 347 -10.98 22.43 5.08
N LYS A 348 -9.96 21.91 5.79
CA LYS A 348 -8.75 21.38 5.17
C LYS A 348 -9.03 20.22 4.22
N THR A 349 -9.97 19.35 4.56
CA THR A 349 -10.38 18.23 3.69
C THR A 349 -11.01 18.77 2.39
N LEU A 350 -11.92 19.75 2.49
CA LEU A 350 -12.55 20.37 1.32
C LEU A 350 -11.51 21.05 0.41
N ARG A 351 -10.53 21.73 1.00
CA ARG A 351 -9.47 22.46 0.29
C ARG A 351 -8.42 21.56 -0.36
N ASP A 352 -7.86 20.63 0.41
CA ASP A 352 -6.59 19.98 0.08
C ASP A 352 -6.70 18.48 -0.20
N ALA A 353 -7.85 17.84 0.08
CA ALA A 353 -7.95 16.39 -0.01
C ALA A 353 -7.61 15.87 -1.42
N LYS A 354 -6.92 14.72 -1.42
CA LYS A 354 -6.48 14.01 -2.62
C LYS A 354 -7.47 12.90 -2.94
N ILE A 355 -7.69 12.66 -4.23
CA ILE A 355 -8.29 11.43 -4.70
C ILE A 355 -7.17 10.38 -4.69
N HIS A 356 -7.33 9.34 -3.90
CA HIS A 356 -6.35 8.27 -3.84
C HIS A 356 -6.32 7.46 -5.14
N ALA A 357 -5.16 6.90 -5.47
CA ALA A 357 -4.94 6.16 -6.71
C ALA A 357 -5.91 4.97 -6.87
N GLU A 358 -6.21 4.23 -5.79
CA GLU A 358 -7.15 3.11 -5.85
C GLU A 358 -8.56 3.57 -6.25
N ILE A 359 -8.98 4.74 -5.76
CA ILE A 359 -10.27 5.34 -6.07
C ILE A 359 -10.30 5.88 -7.50
N GLN A 360 -9.20 6.44 -8.00
CA GLN A 360 -9.09 6.87 -9.40
C GLN A 360 -9.24 5.69 -10.37
N LEU A 361 -8.59 4.56 -10.09
CA LEU A 361 -8.71 3.36 -10.91
C LEU A 361 -10.12 2.79 -10.89
N LEU A 362 -10.73 2.68 -9.70
CA LEU A 362 -12.12 2.22 -9.57
C LEU A 362 -13.08 3.10 -10.36
N PHE A 363 -12.93 4.41 -10.24
CA PHE A 363 -13.78 5.39 -10.92
C PHE A 363 -13.61 5.35 -12.44
N TYR A 364 -12.37 5.23 -12.93
CA TYR A 364 -12.10 5.05 -14.36
C TYR A 364 -12.76 3.78 -14.92
N CYS A 365 -12.66 2.66 -14.20
CA CYS A 365 -13.24 1.40 -14.63
C CYS A 365 -14.77 1.46 -14.70
N GLU A 366 -15.43 2.17 -13.76
CA GLU A 366 -16.88 2.40 -13.82
C GLU A 366 -17.28 3.20 -15.07
N LEU A 367 -16.51 4.23 -15.44
CA LEU A 367 -16.81 5.04 -16.62
C LEU A 367 -16.59 4.29 -17.94
N LYS A 368 -15.55 3.47 -18.03
CA LYS A 368 -15.19 2.77 -19.28
C LYS A 368 -16.15 1.61 -19.61
N SER A 369 -16.75 0.98 -18.61
CA SER A 369 -17.67 -0.18 -18.79
C SER A 369 -17.08 -1.32 -19.65
N SER A 370 -15.88 -1.80 -19.29
CA SER A 370 -15.22 -2.92 -19.97
C SER A 370 -15.99 -4.24 -19.84
N LYS A 371 -15.86 -5.13 -20.85
CA LYS A 371 -16.40 -6.50 -20.84
C LYS A 371 -15.79 -7.34 -19.70
N LEU A 372 -14.49 -7.19 -19.47
CA LEU A 372 -13.71 -7.90 -18.44
C LEU A 372 -13.03 -6.87 -17.52
N PRO A 373 -13.79 -6.21 -16.63
CA PRO A 373 -13.24 -5.17 -15.77
C PRO A 373 -12.21 -5.75 -14.77
N PRO A 374 -11.24 -4.95 -14.30
CA PRO A 374 -10.33 -5.41 -13.26
C PRO A 374 -11.04 -5.91 -12.02
N ARG A 375 -10.57 -7.04 -11.48
CA ARG A 375 -11.11 -7.66 -10.27
C ARG A 375 -10.28 -7.31 -9.03
N VAL A 376 -9.02 -6.88 -9.21
CA VAL A 376 -8.11 -6.52 -8.12
C VAL A 376 -7.48 -5.14 -8.30
N VAL A 377 -7.39 -4.39 -7.20
CA VAL A 377 -6.56 -3.18 -7.07
C VAL A 377 -5.54 -3.34 -5.95
N CYS A 378 -4.27 -3.06 -6.25
CA CYS A 378 -3.20 -3.02 -5.25
C CYS A 378 -2.42 -1.71 -5.33
N SER A 379 -1.89 -1.29 -4.18
CA SER A 379 -0.88 -0.26 -4.04
C SER A 379 0.35 -0.87 -3.37
N THR A 380 1.45 -0.10 -3.31
CA THR A 380 2.63 -0.46 -2.49
C THR A 380 2.41 -0.37 -1.00
N LYS A 381 1.28 0.23 -0.61
CA LYS A 381 0.74 0.17 0.73
C LYS A 381 -0.54 -0.66 0.69
N ASP A 382 -0.82 -1.32 1.81
CA ASP A 382 -2.16 -1.85 2.07
C ASP A 382 -3.17 -0.67 1.96
N ALA A 383 -4.42 -0.93 1.60
CA ALA A 383 -5.39 0.15 1.43
C ALA A 383 -5.59 0.92 2.75
N CYS A 384 -5.79 2.24 2.65
CA CYS A 384 -6.20 3.00 3.82
C CYS A 384 -7.65 2.67 4.21
N TYR A 385 -8.04 3.05 5.42
CA TYR A 385 -9.39 2.79 5.93
C TYR A 385 -10.48 3.25 4.96
N LEU A 386 -10.37 4.48 4.43
CA LEU A 386 -11.37 5.07 3.54
C LEU A 386 -11.40 4.41 2.16
N CYS A 387 -10.23 4.12 1.56
CA CYS A 387 -10.16 3.35 0.31
C CYS A 387 -10.79 1.97 0.49
N ASN A 388 -10.42 1.27 1.56
CA ASN A 388 -10.97 -0.05 1.87
C ASN A 388 -12.48 -0.01 2.08
N ALA A 389 -12.97 0.91 2.92
CA ALA A 389 -14.40 1.03 3.21
C ALA A 389 -15.24 1.31 1.96
N PHE A 390 -14.74 2.18 1.06
CA PHE A 390 -15.40 2.50 -0.20
C PHE A 390 -15.35 1.33 -1.18
N ILE A 391 -14.18 0.71 -1.39
CA ILE A 391 -14.00 -0.44 -2.28
C ILE A 391 -14.88 -1.62 -1.84
N SER A 392 -14.87 -1.97 -0.55
CA SER A 392 -15.71 -3.05 -0.02
C SER A 392 -17.20 -2.73 -0.14
N MET A 393 -17.61 -1.46 0.01
CA MET A 393 -19.01 -1.06 -0.22
C MET A 393 -19.38 -1.11 -1.71
N HIS A 394 -18.43 -0.78 -2.59
CA HIS A 394 -18.62 -0.77 -4.03
C HIS A 394 -18.82 -2.19 -4.59
N GLY A 395 -18.06 -3.16 -4.10
CA GLY A 395 -18.30 -4.59 -4.33
C GLY A 395 -17.84 -5.15 -5.68
N LYS A 396 -17.41 -4.32 -6.63
CA LYS A 396 -16.94 -4.80 -7.96
C LYS A 396 -15.44 -5.06 -8.08
N ILE A 397 -14.62 -4.51 -7.18
CA ILE A 397 -13.17 -4.69 -7.20
C ILE A 397 -12.69 -5.08 -5.81
N HIS A 398 -11.66 -5.92 -5.74
CA HIS A 398 -11.06 -6.39 -4.51
C HIS A 398 -9.79 -5.60 -4.19
N THR A 399 -9.63 -5.18 -2.93
CA THR A 399 -8.32 -4.80 -2.39
C THR A 399 -7.88 -5.85 -1.36
N PRO A 400 -6.67 -6.43 -1.43
CA PRO A 400 -6.33 -7.58 -0.58
C PRO A 400 -6.23 -7.30 0.92
N ARG A 401 -5.85 -6.08 1.29
CA ARG A 401 -5.52 -5.74 2.68
C ARG A 401 -5.85 -4.29 3.00
N CYS A 402 -6.13 -4.05 4.28
CA CYS A 402 -6.30 -2.73 4.85
C CYS A 402 -5.29 -2.53 5.97
N HIS A 403 -4.59 -1.40 6.01
CA HIS A 403 -3.75 -1.04 7.16
C HIS A 403 -4.54 -0.36 8.28
N GLY A 404 -5.79 0.02 8.05
CA GLY A 404 -6.69 0.52 9.09
C GLY A 404 -6.53 2.00 9.48
N LYS A 405 -5.39 2.64 9.19
CA LYS A 405 -5.22 4.10 9.35
C LYS A 405 -6.16 4.91 8.44
N LEU A 406 -6.80 5.93 9.02
CA LEU A 406 -7.65 6.92 8.34
C LEU A 406 -6.81 8.14 7.96
N TYR A 407 -6.86 8.54 6.69
CA TYR A 407 -6.26 9.79 6.22
C TYR A 407 -7.35 10.82 5.96
N PRO A 408 -7.43 11.91 6.72
CA PRO A 408 -8.51 12.86 6.57
C PRO A 408 -8.40 13.69 5.28
N GLY A 409 -7.20 13.80 4.69
CA GLY A 409 -6.96 14.38 3.36
C GLY A 409 -7.40 13.51 2.18
N TRP A 410 -8.54 12.81 2.30
CA TRP A 410 -9.08 11.89 1.30
C TRP A 410 -10.43 12.39 0.77
N ARG A 411 -10.70 12.20 -0.53
CA ARG A 411 -12.00 12.52 -1.14
C ARG A 411 -12.34 11.58 -2.29
N LEU A 412 -13.62 11.59 -2.68
CA LEU A 412 -14.06 10.98 -3.94
C LEU A 412 -13.91 11.97 -5.11
N PRO A 413 -13.76 11.46 -6.35
CA PRO A 413 -13.95 12.24 -7.56
C PRO A 413 -15.38 12.78 -7.66
N PHE A 414 -15.55 13.96 -8.24
CA PHE A 414 -16.88 14.52 -8.51
C PHE A 414 -17.51 13.82 -9.74
N SER A 415 -18.74 13.33 -9.60
CA SER A 415 -19.49 12.72 -10.69
C SER A 415 -20.97 12.58 -10.37
N SER A 416 -21.83 13.03 -11.29
CA SER A 416 -23.27 12.80 -11.20
C SER A 416 -23.61 11.30 -11.28
N ALA A 417 -22.88 10.52 -12.09
CA ALA A 417 -23.12 9.10 -12.28
C ALA A 417 -22.91 8.27 -10.98
N LEU A 418 -22.18 8.80 -10.00
CA LEU A 418 -21.90 8.10 -8.74
C LEU A 418 -22.59 8.73 -7.51
N GLU A 419 -23.55 9.63 -7.71
CA GLU A 419 -24.21 10.34 -6.60
C GLU A 419 -24.83 9.37 -5.58
N GLU A 420 -25.55 8.34 -6.04
CA GLU A 420 -26.14 7.34 -5.13
C GLU A 420 -25.08 6.53 -4.38
N ARG A 421 -23.93 6.26 -5.01
CA ARG A 421 -22.81 5.60 -4.34
C ARG A 421 -22.20 6.49 -3.26
N GLU A 422 -22.12 7.79 -3.51
CA GLU A 422 -21.68 8.76 -2.52
C GLU A 422 -22.65 8.86 -1.33
N LYS A 423 -23.97 8.89 -1.60
CA LYS A 423 -25.01 8.82 -0.55
C LYS A 423 -24.87 7.55 0.30
N ARG A 424 -24.73 6.38 -0.33
CA ARG A 424 -24.47 5.11 0.36
C ARG A 424 -23.20 5.15 1.19
N PHE A 425 -22.12 5.75 0.68
CA PHE A 425 -20.88 5.87 1.43
C PHE A 425 -21.01 6.78 2.64
N ASN A 426 -21.70 7.91 2.51
CA ASN A 426 -21.97 8.82 3.61
C ASN A 426 -22.81 8.14 4.71
N ARG A 427 -23.82 7.33 4.34
CA ARG A 427 -24.56 6.49 5.30
C ARG A 427 -23.65 5.48 6.00
N LYS A 428 -22.73 4.85 5.26
CA LYS A 428 -21.76 3.90 5.82
C LYS A 428 -20.78 4.56 6.80
N LEU A 429 -20.27 5.75 6.48
CA LEU A 429 -19.44 6.53 7.41
C LEU A 429 -20.23 6.94 8.66
N ALA A 430 -21.49 7.37 8.50
CA ALA A 430 -22.37 7.68 9.62
C ALA A 430 -22.61 6.45 10.52
N HIS A 431 -22.77 5.26 9.93
CA HIS A 431 -22.88 4.01 10.68
C HIS A 431 -21.60 3.71 11.49
N TYR A 432 -20.43 3.93 10.90
CA TYR A 432 -19.17 3.78 11.61
C TYR A 432 -19.03 4.77 12.77
N ILE A 433 -19.43 6.03 12.58
CA ILE A 433 -19.46 7.04 13.66
C ILE A 433 -20.38 6.56 14.79
N ARG A 434 -21.58 6.08 14.46
CA ARG A 434 -22.53 5.53 15.44
C ARG A 434 -21.88 4.40 16.27
N ASN A 435 -21.22 3.46 15.62
CA ASN A 435 -20.56 2.34 16.32
C ASN A 435 -19.38 2.83 17.17
N SER A 436 -18.60 3.79 16.68
CA SER A 436 -17.48 4.41 17.41
C SER A 436 -17.95 5.16 18.66
N LEU A 437 -19.01 5.97 18.55
CA LEU A 437 -19.60 6.69 19.68
C LEU A 437 -20.20 5.73 20.71
N THR A 438 -20.94 4.73 20.26
CA THR A 438 -21.47 3.66 21.14
C THR A 438 -20.34 2.97 21.90
N THR A 439 -19.26 2.60 21.21
CA THR A 439 -18.09 1.96 21.82
C THR A 439 -17.37 2.87 22.80
N LEU A 440 -17.21 4.16 22.47
CA LEU A 440 -16.59 5.17 23.35
C LEU A 440 -17.34 5.28 24.67
N LEU A 441 -18.68 5.35 24.62
CA LEU A 441 -19.54 5.45 25.80
C LEU A 441 -19.51 4.17 26.65
N LEU A 442 -19.62 3.00 26.00
CA LEU A 442 -19.56 1.71 26.69
C LEU A 442 -18.22 1.50 27.41
N ARG A 443 -17.11 1.88 26.77
CA ARG A 443 -15.77 1.73 27.35
C ARG A 443 -15.39 2.85 28.31
N ARG A 444 -16.09 3.98 28.27
CA ARG A 444 -15.74 5.25 28.94
C ARG A 444 -14.33 5.74 28.60
N GLN A 445 -13.75 5.31 27.48
CA GLN A 445 -12.43 5.71 27.02
C GLN A 445 -12.25 5.52 25.52
N LYS A 446 -11.35 6.31 24.92
CA LYS A 446 -10.99 6.25 23.51
C LYS A 446 -10.37 4.90 23.16
N THR A 447 -10.82 4.29 22.06
CA THR A 447 -10.14 3.12 21.49
C THR A 447 -8.93 3.58 20.68
N VAL A 448 -7.74 3.12 21.07
CA VAL A 448 -6.47 3.46 20.45
C VAL A 448 -5.79 2.20 19.91
N TYR A 449 -5.60 2.16 18.60
CA TYR A 449 -4.76 1.16 17.94
C TYR A 449 -3.39 1.76 17.58
N PRO A 450 -2.32 0.95 17.62
CA PRO A 450 -0.99 1.43 17.26
C PRO A 450 -0.91 1.80 15.77
N ASP A 451 0.01 2.71 15.45
CA ASP A 451 0.28 3.09 14.07
C ASP A 451 0.73 1.85 13.24
N PRO A 452 0.01 1.53 12.15
CA PRO A 452 0.22 0.29 11.43
C PRO A 452 1.45 0.34 10.51
N ASN A 453 2.04 -0.82 10.22
CA ASN A 453 2.95 -0.93 9.08
C ASN A 453 2.13 -0.92 7.78
N GLU A 454 2.14 0.20 7.07
CA GLU A 454 1.38 0.38 5.83
C GLU A 454 1.89 -0.47 4.65
N SER A 455 3.15 -0.95 4.67
CA SER A 455 3.74 -1.73 3.56
C SER A 455 4.23 -3.08 4.05
N THR A 456 3.37 -4.10 3.92
CA THR A 456 3.56 -5.43 4.53
C THR A 456 4.14 -6.49 3.59
N LEU A 457 4.22 -6.24 2.28
CA LEU A 457 4.59 -7.22 1.23
C LEU A 457 3.66 -8.43 1.11
N LEU A 458 2.60 -8.52 1.92
CA LEU A 458 1.74 -9.69 2.04
C LEU A 458 0.80 -9.89 0.84
N THR A 459 0.76 -8.94 -0.09
CA THR A 459 0.00 -9.02 -1.34
C THR A 459 0.80 -9.66 -2.47
N LEU A 460 2.09 -9.94 -2.25
CA LEU A 460 2.98 -10.54 -3.24
C LEU A 460 2.92 -12.07 -3.18
N PRO A 461 3.09 -12.75 -4.33
CA PRO A 461 3.19 -14.20 -4.34
C PRO A 461 4.37 -14.63 -3.46
N VAL A 462 4.12 -15.55 -2.53
CA VAL A 462 5.18 -16.25 -1.82
C VAL A 462 5.99 -17.00 -2.87
N SER A 463 7.32 -16.93 -2.81
CA SER A 463 8.18 -17.72 -3.70
C SER A 463 7.99 -19.20 -3.37
N VAL A 464 6.97 -19.83 -3.97
CA VAL A 464 6.80 -21.29 -3.95
C VAL A 464 7.72 -21.83 -5.03
N SER A 465 9.01 -21.85 -4.73
CA SER A 465 10.02 -22.66 -5.42
C SER A 465 11.31 -22.62 -4.61
N THR A 466 11.33 -23.45 -3.58
CA THR A 466 12.45 -24.36 -3.33
C THR A 466 11.80 -25.71 -3.17
N LEU A 467 11.58 -26.35 -4.32
CA LEU A 467 11.78 -27.77 -4.62
C LEU A 467 11.77 -27.86 -6.14
#